data_AF-A0A7K9QEI7-F1
#
_entry.id   AF-A0A7K9QEI7-F1
#
_cell.length_a   1.000
_cell.length_b   1.000
_cell.length_c   1.000
_cell.angle_alpha   90.00
_cell.angle_beta   90.00
_cell.angle_gamma   90.00
#
_symmetry.space_group_name_H-M   'P 1'
#
loop_
_entity.id
_entity.type
_entity.pdbx_description
1 polymer ?
#
loop_
_entity_poly.entity_id
_entity_poly.type
_entity_poly.pdbx_seq_one_letter_code
_entity_poly.pdbx_strand_id
1 'polypeptide(L)'
;RPLLPLLLLGTLALSQPRDLSPAGAQCLEHECFAVFWASRPFSGASEGCERGGGHLMTVRSTVAEEAIALLLQNVEGRLWLGLSLSPSLSCTDPSRRLRGFRWVTGDRSTDYTNWAPSGQRCGERCVTVSRELRWEVRRCEEAAEGFLCQYSYGGSCPRLATQHGVPVTYTTPFGARGAEFLALPPRSVAFIPNLGLELRCEDGDGTGPRWGRNTPGAWPCELAGGGCAGMCSEERGLPRCSCPEGAVLGPDGRECRSPCEGAQCQHHCVVADDSFVCMCAVGYRLAADGISCEDIDDCASEPGPCEQKCVNTKGGFECQCHSGYRMVDGHCQRLPLCWEAPCQQRCEELPDGYRCGCHPGYAVDPLDATLCRLHCNTTECPAVCDAGGACECPDGFVLDGDELCMDLDECDNGYCEFNCTNTPGGYQCHCPHGFHLRDVSCIPILDGDDEEAFSGDFEPVSHTAVPSRPPPKAEQLHPGVLVGIAGGALLSLLALLALGFHLARKRCRSHGSMDYKYSGPQEKEMGLQPVPSAQK
;
A
#
# COMPACT_ATOMS: atom_id res chain seq x y z
N ARG A 1 -95.63 0.62 -23.82
CA ARG A 1 -94.82 1.85 -24.09
C ARG A 1 -94.59 2.54 -22.75
N PRO A 2 -93.40 3.06 -22.45
CA PRO A 2 -92.19 3.22 -23.29
C PRO A 2 -91.13 2.13 -22.96
N LEU A 3 -90.25 1.57 -23.80
CA LEU A 3 -89.52 1.98 -25.00
C LEU A 3 -88.65 3.24 -24.84
N LEU A 4 -87.36 3.04 -24.51
CA LEU A 4 -86.19 3.82 -24.96
C LEU A 4 -84.93 2.93 -24.77
N PRO A 5 -83.81 3.13 -25.50
CA PRO A 5 -83.29 2.13 -26.43
C PRO A 5 -81.91 1.56 -26.03
N LEU A 6 -81.66 0.30 -26.41
CA LEU A 6 -80.32 -0.28 -26.44
C LEU A 6 -79.48 0.43 -27.53
N LEU A 7 -78.45 1.15 -27.10
CA LEU A 7 -77.31 1.51 -27.95
C LEU A 7 -76.39 0.29 -28.06
N LEU A 8 -76.49 -0.43 -29.17
CA LEU A 8 -75.46 -1.35 -29.63
C LEU A 8 -74.25 -0.54 -30.09
N LEU A 9 -73.30 -0.32 -29.19
CA LEU A 9 -71.91 -0.04 -29.56
C LEU A 9 -71.26 -1.36 -29.92
N GLY A 10 -71.20 -1.65 -31.22
CA GLY A 10 -70.36 -2.71 -31.75
C GLY A 10 -68.92 -2.40 -31.38
N THR A 11 -68.39 -3.10 -30.38
CA THR A 11 -66.95 -3.16 -30.14
C THR A 11 -66.33 -3.86 -31.34
N LEU A 12 -65.79 -3.06 -32.26
CA LEU A 12 -64.70 -3.48 -33.13
C LEU A 12 -63.64 -4.07 -32.20
N ALA A 13 -63.60 -5.40 -32.14
CA ALA A 13 -62.47 -6.12 -31.60
C ALA A 13 -61.28 -5.79 -32.52
N LEU A 14 -60.57 -4.71 -32.18
CA LEU A 14 -59.18 -4.54 -32.60
C LEU A 14 -58.46 -5.77 -32.07
N SER A 15 -58.27 -6.75 -32.96
CA SER A 15 -57.33 -7.82 -32.75
C SER A 15 -55.99 -7.17 -32.39
N GLN A 16 -55.56 -7.32 -31.14
CA GLN A 16 -54.18 -7.03 -30.77
C GLN A 16 -53.28 -7.75 -31.78
N PRO A 17 -52.30 -7.07 -32.41
CA PRO A 17 -51.41 -7.74 -33.35
C PRO A 17 -50.71 -8.87 -32.58
N ARG A 18 -50.88 -10.12 -33.04
CA ARG A 18 -50.13 -11.26 -32.51
C ARG A 18 -48.66 -10.87 -32.46
N ASP A 19 -48.05 -10.95 -31.27
CA ASP A 19 -46.61 -10.77 -31.12
C ASP A 19 -45.92 -11.74 -32.08
N LEU A 20 -45.21 -11.16 -33.04
CA LEU A 20 -44.45 -11.92 -34.03
C LEU A 20 -43.31 -12.59 -33.28
N SER A 21 -43.37 -13.91 -33.14
CA SER A 21 -42.25 -14.69 -32.64
C SER A 21 -41.22 -14.89 -33.77
N PRO A 22 -39.92 -14.76 -33.49
CA PRO A 22 -38.90 -15.07 -34.49
C PRO A 22 -38.95 -16.55 -34.85
N ALA A 23 -38.67 -16.85 -36.12
CA ALA A 23 -38.62 -18.23 -36.62
C ALA A 23 -37.33 -18.94 -36.21
N GLY A 24 -36.27 -18.18 -35.94
CA GLY A 24 -35.00 -18.67 -35.44
C GLY A 24 -34.22 -17.54 -34.79
N ALA A 25 -33.36 -17.87 -33.83
CA ALA A 25 -32.46 -16.92 -33.21
C ALA A 25 -31.15 -17.59 -32.79
N GLN A 26 -30.06 -16.83 -32.87
CA GLN A 26 -28.72 -17.22 -32.47
C GLN A 26 -28.16 -16.16 -31.54
N CYS A 27 -27.75 -16.55 -30.34
CA CYS A 27 -27.18 -15.65 -29.34
C CYS A 27 -25.73 -16.03 -29.06
N LEU A 28 -24.83 -15.05 -29.10
CA LEU A 28 -23.39 -15.19 -28.93
C LEU A 28 -22.90 -14.10 -27.99
N GLU A 29 -22.36 -14.50 -26.84
CA GLU A 29 -21.85 -13.61 -25.80
C GLU A 29 -22.84 -12.49 -25.42
N HIS A 30 -22.69 -11.30 -26.02
CA HIS A 30 -23.42 -10.06 -25.73
C HIS A 30 -24.41 -9.65 -26.83
N GLU A 31 -24.56 -10.46 -27.89
CA GLU A 31 -25.44 -10.16 -29.03
C GLU A 31 -26.32 -11.34 -29.41
N CYS A 32 -27.59 -11.06 -29.75
CA CYS A 32 -28.52 -12.00 -30.33
C CYS A 32 -28.98 -11.53 -31.70
N PHE A 33 -29.04 -12.47 -32.64
CA PHE A 33 -29.57 -12.27 -33.99
C PHE A 33 -30.84 -13.11 -34.14
N ALA A 34 -31.89 -12.54 -34.74
CA ALA A 34 -33.16 -13.23 -34.93
C ALA A 34 -33.71 -12.99 -36.33
N VAL A 35 -34.33 -14.04 -36.90
CA VAL A 35 -35.00 -13.97 -38.21
C VAL A 35 -36.52 -13.99 -38.04
N PHE A 36 -37.18 -13.07 -38.75
CA PHE A 36 -38.64 -12.97 -38.79
C PHE A 36 -39.11 -13.12 -40.24
N TRP A 37 -39.84 -14.20 -40.53
CA TRP A 37 -40.48 -14.44 -41.82
C TRP A 37 -41.85 -13.74 -41.88
N ALA A 38 -41.82 -12.41 -41.88
CA ALA A 38 -43.01 -11.59 -41.94
C ALA A 38 -42.85 -10.49 -42.98
N SER A 39 -43.74 -10.52 -43.98
CA SER A 39 -43.66 -9.58 -45.08
C SER A 39 -44.04 -8.17 -44.65
N ARG A 40 -43.06 -7.27 -44.67
CA ARG A 40 -43.17 -5.88 -44.20
C ARG A 40 -42.30 -4.94 -45.04
N PRO A 41 -42.70 -3.66 -45.20
CA PRO A 41 -41.80 -2.62 -45.67
C PRO A 41 -40.70 -2.35 -44.63
N PHE A 42 -39.64 -1.67 -45.04
CA PHE A 42 -38.46 -1.44 -44.19
C PHE A 42 -38.80 -0.77 -42.85
N SER A 43 -39.68 0.24 -42.84
CA SER A 43 -40.10 0.94 -41.62
C SER A 43 -40.81 0.02 -40.63
N GLY A 44 -41.75 -0.80 -41.13
CA GLY A 44 -42.46 -1.78 -40.29
C GLY A 44 -41.56 -2.91 -39.79
N ALA A 45 -40.51 -3.26 -40.54
CA ALA A 45 -39.48 -4.19 -40.09
C ALA A 45 -38.60 -3.58 -38.98
N SER A 46 -38.21 -2.30 -39.11
CA SER A 46 -37.47 -1.56 -38.07
C SER A 46 -38.24 -1.50 -36.76
N GLU A 47 -39.51 -1.06 -36.81
CA GLU A 47 -40.40 -1.00 -35.65
C GLU A 47 -40.61 -2.38 -35.00
N GLY A 48 -40.58 -3.45 -35.80
CA GLY A 48 -40.61 -4.83 -35.32
C GLY A 48 -39.43 -5.19 -34.42
N CYS A 49 -38.21 -4.84 -34.84
CA CYS A 49 -37.01 -5.07 -34.04
C CYS A 49 -36.97 -4.18 -32.79
N GLU A 50 -37.38 -2.91 -32.94
CA GLU A 50 -37.38 -1.91 -31.86
C GLU A 50 -38.34 -2.29 -30.72
N ARG A 51 -39.50 -2.89 -31.01
CA ARG A 51 -40.40 -3.42 -29.97
C ARG A 51 -39.76 -4.51 -29.10
N GLY A 52 -38.83 -5.28 -29.65
CA GLY A 52 -38.05 -6.26 -28.89
C GLY A 52 -36.84 -5.67 -28.15
N GLY A 53 -36.64 -4.34 -28.21
CA GLY A 53 -35.47 -3.66 -27.64
C GLY A 53 -34.21 -3.77 -28.47
N GLY A 54 -34.32 -4.04 -29.77
CA GLY A 54 -33.20 -4.14 -30.70
C GLY A 54 -33.36 -3.23 -31.92
N HIS A 55 -32.63 -3.53 -32.99
CA HIS A 55 -32.75 -2.84 -34.27
C HIS A 55 -32.55 -3.81 -35.43
N LEU A 56 -32.81 -3.38 -36.66
CA LEU A 56 -32.48 -4.18 -37.84
C LEU A 56 -30.98 -4.49 -37.87
N MET A 57 -30.64 -5.73 -38.20
CA MET A 57 -29.29 -6.28 -38.07
C MET A 57 -28.26 -5.47 -38.87
N THR A 58 -27.12 -5.19 -38.23
CA THR A 58 -25.98 -4.52 -38.86
C THR A 58 -24.89 -5.55 -39.16
N VAL A 59 -24.56 -5.73 -40.44
CA VAL A 59 -23.57 -6.75 -40.87
C VAL A 59 -22.23 -6.07 -41.06
N ARG A 60 -21.39 -6.14 -40.02
CA ARG A 60 -20.14 -5.38 -39.94
C ARG A 60 -18.88 -6.21 -40.13
N SER A 61 -18.99 -7.53 -39.94
CA SER A 61 -17.89 -8.48 -39.96
C SER A 61 -18.34 -9.80 -40.62
N THR A 62 -17.38 -10.67 -40.90
CA THR A 62 -17.66 -12.05 -41.36
C THR A 62 -18.41 -12.86 -40.31
N VAL A 63 -18.20 -12.60 -39.01
CA VAL A 63 -18.93 -13.28 -37.92
C VAL A 63 -20.42 -12.97 -37.97
N ALA A 64 -20.79 -11.69 -38.21
CA ALA A 64 -22.19 -11.31 -38.38
C ALA A 64 -22.82 -11.94 -39.63
N GLU A 65 -22.02 -12.19 -40.67
CA GLU A 65 -22.48 -12.87 -41.89
C GLU A 65 -22.69 -14.38 -41.67
N GLU A 66 -21.78 -15.06 -40.97
CA GLU A 66 -21.94 -16.47 -40.59
C GLU A 66 -23.21 -16.70 -39.75
N ALA A 67 -23.57 -15.76 -38.88
CA ALA A 67 -24.82 -15.81 -38.13
C ALA A 67 -26.06 -15.80 -39.05
N ILE A 68 -26.03 -15.06 -40.16
CA ILE A 68 -27.13 -15.03 -41.15
C ILE A 68 -27.24 -16.38 -41.85
N ALA A 69 -26.11 -16.98 -42.23
CA ALA A 69 -26.08 -18.29 -42.88
C ALA A 69 -26.73 -19.36 -41.99
N LEU A 70 -26.44 -19.35 -40.68
CA LEU A 70 -27.04 -20.25 -39.70
C LEU A 70 -28.53 -20.01 -39.49
N LEU A 71 -29.00 -18.76 -39.50
CA LEU A 71 -30.41 -18.43 -39.29
C LEU A 71 -31.31 -18.76 -40.49
N LEU A 72 -30.77 -18.74 -41.70
CA LEU A 72 -31.54 -19.00 -42.91
C LEU A 72 -31.90 -20.47 -43.11
N GLN A 73 -31.18 -21.43 -42.51
CA GLN A 73 -31.51 -22.88 -42.44
C GLN A 73 -32.18 -23.49 -43.70
N ASN A 74 -31.70 -23.13 -44.90
CA ASN A 74 -32.22 -23.53 -46.23
C ASN A 74 -33.55 -22.91 -46.69
N VAL A 75 -34.10 -21.93 -45.99
CA VAL A 75 -35.25 -21.14 -46.45
C VAL A 75 -34.78 -20.07 -47.41
N GLU A 76 -35.31 -20.09 -48.63
CA GLU A 76 -35.05 -19.05 -49.62
C GLU A 76 -35.86 -17.81 -49.29
N GLY A 77 -35.20 -16.66 -49.32
CA GLY A 77 -35.89 -15.38 -49.33
C GLY A 77 -34.97 -14.18 -49.16
N ARG A 78 -35.56 -13.00 -49.30
CA ARG A 78 -34.91 -11.70 -49.13
C ARG A 78 -35.32 -11.08 -47.82
N LEU A 79 -34.34 -10.86 -46.95
CA LEU A 79 -34.53 -10.31 -45.61
C LEU A 79 -33.99 -8.89 -45.54
N TRP A 80 -34.73 -7.97 -44.92
CA TRP A 80 -34.20 -6.63 -44.64
C TRP A 80 -32.99 -6.67 -43.70
N LEU A 81 -31.94 -5.94 -44.09
CA LEU A 81 -30.84 -5.53 -43.23
C LEU A 81 -31.06 -4.11 -42.73
N GLY A 82 -30.42 -3.71 -41.63
CA GLY A 82 -30.51 -2.36 -41.06
C GLY A 82 -29.75 -1.30 -41.83
N LEU A 83 -29.83 -1.28 -43.16
CA LEU A 83 -29.03 -0.43 -44.03
C LEU A 83 -29.93 0.35 -44.99
N SER A 84 -29.92 1.68 -44.86
CA SER A 84 -30.74 2.59 -45.67
C SER A 84 -29.89 3.71 -46.29
N LEU A 85 -30.32 4.22 -47.44
CA LEU A 85 -29.65 5.32 -48.11
C LEU A 85 -29.98 6.63 -47.39
N SER A 86 -28.94 7.41 -47.05
CA SER A 86 -29.11 8.69 -46.36
C SER A 86 -30.07 9.61 -47.14
N PRO A 87 -31.04 10.28 -46.49
CA PRO A 87 -31.96 11.22 -47.14
C PRO A 87 -31.24 12.37 -47.88
N SER A 88 -30.02 12.69 -47.45
CA SER A 88 -29.17 13.72 -48.04
C SER A 88 -28.53 13.32 -49.39
N LEU A 89 -28.66 12.05 -49.80
CA LEU A 89 -28.07 11.52 -51.03
C LEU A 89 -29.18 11.05 -51.97
N SER A 90 -29.23 11.64 -53.16
CA SER A 90 -30.23 11.28 -54.16
C SER A 90 -29.97 9.91 -54.79
N CYS A 91 -28.72 9.42 -54.82
CA CYS A 91 -28.32 8.20 -55.51
C CYS A 91 -27.16 7.46 -54.83
N THR A 92 -27.08 6.15 -55.08
CA THR A 92 -25.96 5.29 -54.69
C THR A 92 -24.67 5.67 -55.43
N ASP A 93 -23.54 5.67 -54.74
CA ASP A 93 -22.24 6.05 -55.30
C ASP A 93 -21.16 5.03 -54.89
N PRO A 94 -20.68 4.16 -55.80
CA PRO A 94 -19.68 3.13 -55.49
C PRO A 94 -18.36 3.65 -54.90
N SER A 95 -18.02 4.92 -55.14
CA SER A 95 -16.80 5.54 -54.60
C SER A 95 -16.91 5.89 -53.11
N ARG A 96 -18.14 5.99 -52.58
CA ARG A 96 -18.39 6.28 -51.17
C ARG A 96 -18.43 5.00 -50.35
N ARG A 97 -17.98 5.08 -49.09
CA ARG A 97 -18.20 4.02 -48.09
C ARG A 97 -19.66 3.60 -48.05
N LEU A 98 -19.89 2.28 -48.04
CA LEU A 98 -21.22 1.66 -48.09
C LEU A 98 -22.08 2.16 -49.25
N ARG A 99 -21.49 2.61 -50.37
CA ARG A 99 -22.21 3.20 -51.52
C ARG A 99 -23.09 4.40 -51.18
N GLY A 100 -22.83 5.07 -50.05
CA GLY A 100 -23.65 6.19 -49.53
C GLY A 100 -24.72 5.78 -48.51
N PHE A 101 -24.89 4.49 -48.25
CA PHE A 101 -25.79 3.97 -47.21
C PHE A 101 -25.23 4.21 -45.79
N ARG A 102 -26.13 4.11 -44.82
CA ARG A 102 -25.89 4.27 -43.38
C ARG A 102 -26.66 3.19 -42.63
N TRP A 103 -26.06 2.65 -41.57
CA TRP A 103 -26.74 1.72 -40.69
C TRP A 103 -27.86 2.42 -39.91
N VAL A 104 -28.87 1.68 -39.47
CA VAL A 104 -29.95 2.19 -38.60
C VAL A 104 -29.42 2.76 -37.27
N THR A 105 -28.23 2.33 -36.85
CA THR A 105 -27.48 2.88 -35.70
C THR A 105 -26.85 4.25 -35.97
N GLY A 106 -26.90 4.76 -37.21
CA GLY A 106 -26.46 6.10 -37.59
C GLY A 106 -25.04 6.21 -38.14
N ASP A 107 -24.21 5.18 -37.98
CA ASP A 107 -22.83 5.16 -38.47
C ASP A 107 -22.69 4.49 -39.85
N ARG A 108 -21.46 4.49 -40.37
CA ARG A 108 -21.10 3.94 -41.70
C ARG A 108 -19.97 2.92 -41.63
N SER A 109 -19.71 2.37 -40.44
CA SER A 109 -18.61 1.44 -40.20
C SER A 109 -18.99 0.04 -40.68
N THR A 110 -18.16 -0.54 -41.55
CA THR A 110 -18.23 -1.96 -41.89
C THR A 110 -16.87 -2.38 -42.44
N ASP A 111 -16.44 -3.58 -42.08
CA ASP A 111 -15.25 -4.22 -42.66
C ASP A 111 -15.64 -5.28 -43.71
N TYR A 112 -16.95 -5.54 -43.86
CA TYR A 112 -17.50 -6.53 -44.77
C TYR A 112 -18.66 -5.96 -45.61
N THR A 113 -18.67 -6.26 -46.91
CA THR A 113 -19.83 -6.02 -47.79
C THR A 113 -19.88 -7.06 -48.91
N ASN A 114 -21.08 -7.51 -49.30
CA ASN A 114 -21.25 -8.50 -50.37
C ASN A 114 -22.34 -8.07 -51.37
N TRP A 115 -22.17 -6.88 -51.97
CA TRP A 115 -23.14 -6.27 -52.88
C TRP A 115 -23.42 -7.11 -54.12
N ALA A 116 -24.70 -7.40 -54.40
CA ALA A 116 -25.14 -7.88 -55.70
C ALA A 116 -24.78 -6.87 -56.81
N PRO A 117 -24.53 -7.32 -58.05
CA PRO A 117 -24.31 -6.42 -59.17
C PRO A 117 -25.55 -5.55 -59.38
N SER A 118 -25.39 -4.24 -59.23
CA SER A 118 -26.47 -3.27 -59.40
C SER A 118 -25.91 -1.98 -59.98
N GLY A 119 -26.59 -1.39 -60.97
CA GLY A 119 -26.29 -0.05 -61.45
C GLY A 119 -26.60 1.04 -60.42
N GLN A 120 -26.46 2.31 -60.81
CA GLN A 120 -26.85 3.43 -59.97
C GLN A 120 -28.36 3.38 -59.66
N ARG A 121 -28.72 3.52 -58.37
CA ARG A 121 -30.10 3.56 -57.89
C ARG A 121 -30.33 4.84 -57.10
N CYS A 122 -31.47 5.49 -57.30
CA CYS A 122 -31.77 6.82 -56.75
C CYS A 122 -33.10 6.87 -56.02
N GLY A 123 -33.21 7.72 -54.99
CA GLY A 123 -34.37 7.84 -54.10
C GLY A 123 -34.24 6.99 -52.82
N GLU A 124 -35.31 6.83 -52.06
CA GLU A 124 -35.30 6.03 -50.83
C GLU A 124 -34.99 4.57 -51.15
N ARG A 125 -33.83 4.10 -50.69
CA ARG A 125 -33.32 2.77 -50.96
C ARG A 125 -32.88 2.10 -49.67
N CYS A 126 -33.20 0.83 -49.57
CA CYS A 126 -32.90 -0.04 -48.46
C CYS A 126 -32.29 -1.33 -48.99
N VAL A 127 -31.68 -2.13 -48.12
CA VAL A 127 -30.91 -3.30 -48.54
C VAL A 127 -31.50 -4.58 -47.97
N THR A 128 -31.70 -5.56 -48.84
CA THR A 128 -32.03 -6.94 -48.45
C THR A 128 -30.83 -7.86 -48.62
N VAL A 129 -30.77 -8.94 -47.85
CA VAL A 129 -29.81 -10.04 -48.03
C VAL A 129 -30.53 -11.29 -48.54
N SER A 130 -29.94 -11.96 -49.53
CA SER A 130 -30.39 -13.26 -50.02
C SER A 130 -29.71 -14.42 -49.27
N ARG A 131 -30.12 -15.66 -49.55
CA ARG A 131 -29.50 -16.86 -49.00
C ARG A 131 -28.02 -17.03 -49.38
N GLU A 132 -27.64 -16.56 -50.56
CA GLU A 132 -26.25 -16.52 -51.05
C GLU A 132 -25.45 -15.36 -50.41
N LEU A 133 -26.00 -14.75 -49.36
CA LEU A 133 -25.42 -13.66 -48.57
C LEU A 133 -25.16 -12.40 -49.40
N ARG A 134 -25.85 -12.27 -50.55
CA ARG A 134 -25.73 -11.11 -51.46
C ARG A 134 -26.64 -9.97 -51.03
N TRP A 135 -26.08 -8.76 -51.01
CA TRP A 135 -26.79 -7.55 -50.61
C TRP A 135 -27.42 -6.88 -51.83
N GLU A 136 -28.75 -6.83 -51.86
CA GLU A 136 -29.53 -6.29 -52.96
C GLU A 136 -30.17 -4.95 -52.59
N VAL A 137 -30.04 -3.96 -53.47
CA VAL A 137 -30.64 -2.63 -53.28
C VAL A 137 -32.10 -2.65 -53.75
N ARG A 138 -33.02 -2.30 -52.86
CA ARG A 138 -34.47 -2.25 -53.10
C ARG A 138 -35.10 -0.93 -52.67
N ARG A 139 -36.36 -0.70 -53.02
CA ARG A 139 -37.14 0.43 -52.49
C ARG A 139 -37.60 0.10 -51.08
N CYS A 140 -37.48 1.06 -50.15
CA CYS A 140 -37.83 0.84 -48.74
C CYS A 140 -39.34 0.55 -48.52
N GLU A 141 -40.19 1.06 -49.42
CA GLU A 141 -41.65 0.87 -49.39
C GLU A 141 -42.10 -0.52 -49.86
N GLU A 142 -41.27 -1.23 -50.63
CA GLU A 142 -41.59 -2.60 -51.05
C GLU A 142 -41.58 -3.52 -49.83
N ALA A 143 -42.44 -4.53 -49.80
CA ALA A 143 -42.37 -5.54 -48.75
C ALA A 143 -41.27 -6.56 -49.11
N ALA A 144 -40.37 -6.84 -48.16
CA ALA A 144 -39.49 -8.01 -48.25
C ALA A 144 -40.21 -9.24 -47.69
N GLU A 145 -39.64 -10.42 -47.86
CA GLU A 145 -40.22 -11.68 -47.36
C GLU A 145 -39.98 -11.87 -45.85
N GLY A 146 -39.00 -11.16 -45.30
CA GLY A 146 -38.75 -11.08 -43.86
C GLY A 146 -37.71 -10.03 -43.49
N PHE A 147 -37.21 -10.09 -42.26
CA PHE A 147 -36.19 -9.19 -41.75
C PHE A 147 -35.34 -9.82 -40.64
N LEU A 148 -34.14 -9.29 -40.46
CA LEU A 148 -33.18 -9.72 -39.43
C LEU A 148 -33.07 -8.64 -38.35
N CYS A 149 -33.18 -9.05 -37.10
CA CYS A 149 -32.98 -8.17 -35.95
C CYS A 149 -31.70 -8.52 -35.20
N GLN A 150 -31.08 -7.51 -34.60
CA GLN A 150 -29.94 -7.60 -33.71
C GLN A 150 -30.33 -6.99 -32.35
N TYR A 151 -29.96 -7.66 -31.27
CA TYR A 151 -30.20 -7.26 -29.89
C TYR A 151 -28.89 -7.33 -29.12
N SER A 152 -28.50 -6.22 -28.48
CA SER A 152 -27.25 -6.14 -27.69
C SER A 152 -27.59 -6.02 -26.19
N TYR A 153 -26.79 -6.65 -25.33
CA TYR A 153 -27.06 -6.72 -23.89
C TYR A 153 -25.76 -6.80 -23.06
N GLY A 154 -25.83 -6.41 -21.78
CA GLY A 154 -24.66 -6.23 -20.91
C GLY A 154 -24.09 -7.52 -20.28
N GLY A 155 -24.76 -8.65 -20.45
CA GLY A 155 -24.33 -9.95 -19.92
C GLY A 155 -25.34 -11.05 -20.23
N SER A 156 -25.03 -12.31 -19.94
CA SER A 156 -25.95 -13.43 -20.17
C SER A 156 -26.01 -14.38 -18.99
N CYS A 157 -27.18 -14.98 -18.78
CA CYS A 157 -27.31 -16.08 -17.83
C CYS A 157 -26.65 -17.34 -18.40
N PRO A 158 -25.97 -18.14 -17.55
CA PRO A 158 -25.39 -19.39 -17.98
C PRO A 158 -26.47 -20.38 -18.42
N ARG A 159 -26.18 -21.24 -19.39
CA ARG A 159 -27.07 -22.34 -19.73
C ARG A 159 -27.22 -23.27 -18.51
N LEU A 160 -28.44 -23.66 -18.20
CA LEU A 160 -28.69 -24.60 -17.11
C LEU A 160 -28.17 -25.98 -17.52
N ALA A 161 -27.13 -26.44 -16.81
CA ALA A 161 -26.63 -27.80 -16.96
C ALA A 161 -27.55 -28.76 -16.19
N THR A 162 -28.32 -29.57 -16.91
CA THR A 162 -29.17 -30.60 -16.33
C THR A 162 -28.45 -31.94 -16.34
N GLN A 163 -28.36 -32.62 -15.20
CA GLN A 163 -27.98 -34.04 -15.19
C GLN A 163 -29.13 -34.87 -15.81
N HIS A 164 -28.80 -35.98 -16.49
CA HIS A 164 -29.78 -36.88 -17.12
C HIS A 164 -30.64 -36.32 -18.27
N GLY A 165 -30.22 -35.20 -18.89
CA GLY A 165 -30.87 -34.72 -20.13
C GLY A 165 -32.30 -34.19 -19.95
N VAL A 166 -32.62 -33.62 -18.78
CA VAL A 166 -33.91 -32.95 -18.56
C VAL A 166 -34.08 -31.83 -19.59
N PRO A 167 -35.16 -31.84 -20.40
CA PRO A 167 -35.34 -30.83 -21.43
C PRO A 167 -35.61 -29.46 -20.79
N VAL A 168 -34.81 -28.47 -21.13
CA VAL A 168 -35.03 -27.06 -20.75
C VAL A 168 -35.46 -26.30 -22.00
N THR A 169 -36.59 -25.60 -21.90
CA THR A 169 -37.04 -24.68 -22.95
C THR A 169 -36.76 -23.26 -22.52
N TYR A 170 -35.88 -22.57 -23.25
CA TYR A 170 -35.61 -21.17 -23.03
C TYR A 170 -36.50 -20.31 -23.92
N THR A 171 -36.98 -19.20 -23.40
CA THR A 171 -37.67 -18.13 -24.13
C THR A 171 -36.92 -16.82 -23.92
N THR A 172 -36.45 -16.19 -25.00
CA THR A 172 -35.75 -14.90 -24.91
C THR A 172 -36.76 -13.74 -24.75
N PRO A 173 -36.31 -12.53 -24.32
CA PRO A 173 -37.18 -11.36 -24.16
C PRO A 173 -37.85 -10.91 -25.45
N PHE A 174 -37.22 -11.19 -26.59
CA PHE A 174 -37.75 -10.92 -27.94
C PHE A 174 -38.54 -12.10 -28.52
N GLY A 175 -38.88 -13.10 -27.71
CA GLY A 175 -39.84 -14.15 -28.05
C GLY A 175 -39.29 -15.39 -28.77
N ALA A 176 -37.96 -15.51 -28.93
CA ALA A 176 -37.37 -16.73 -29.49
C ALA A 176 -37.45 -17.88 -28.49
N ARG A 177 -37.75 -19.10 -28.97
CA ARG A 177 -37.87 -20.30 -28.14
C ARG A 177 -36.93 -21.40 -28.64
N GLY A 178 -36.26 -22.10 -27.73
CA GLY A 178 -35.30 -23.15 -28.07
C GLY A 178 -34.56 -23.72 -26.86
N ALA A 179 -33.81 -24.79 -27.07
CA ALA A 179 -33.04 -25.49 -26.02
C ALA A 179 -31.51 -25.29 -26.14
N GLU A 180 -31.05 -24.74 -27.27
CA GLU A 180 -29.63 -24.74 -27.68
C GLU A 180 -29.01 -23.34 -27.75
N PHE A 181 -29.54 -22.37 -27.01
CA PHE A 181 -28.92 -21.05 -26.92
C PHE A 181 -27.56 -21.14 -26.22
N LEU A 182 -26.55 -20.49 -26.82
CA LEU A 182 -25.20 -20.36 -26.23
C LEU A 182 -25.13 -19.21 -25.22
N ALA A 183 -25.91 -18.15 -25.42
CA ALA A 183 -26.05 -17.03 -24.50
C ALA A 183 -27.54 -16.72 -24.29
N LEU A 184 -27.91 -16.37 -23.05
CA LEU A 184 -29.28 -16.06 -22.66
C LEU A 184 -29.36 -14.64 -22.10
N PRO A 185 -29.96 -13.68 -22.83
CA PRO A 185 -30.01 -12.29 -22.39
C PRO A 185 -30.85 -12.11 -21.12
N PRO A 186 -30.67 -11.00 -20.37
CA PRO A 186 -31.50 -10.68 -19.22
C PRO A 186 -32.98 -10.66 -19.59
N ARG A 187 -33.84 -11.08 -18.65
CA ARG A 187 -35.28 -11.34 -18.83
C ARG A 187 -35.64 -12.59 -19.66
N SER A 188 -34.67 -13.40 -20.06
CA SER A 188 -34.96 -14.73 -20.59
C SER A 188 -35.63 -15.62 -19.55
N VAL A 189 -36.50 -16.51 -19.99
CA VAL A 189 -37.23 -17.47 -19.14
C VAL A 189 -36.76 -18.88 -19.47
N ALA A 190 -36.37 -19.66 -18.47
CA ALA A 190 -36.11 -21.08 -18.59
C ALA A 190 -37.26 -21.88 -17.97
N PHE A 191 -37.89 -22.73 -18.77
CA PHE A 191 -38.95 -23.62 -18.32
C PHE A 191 -38.47 -25.07 -18.32
N ILE A 192 -38.60 -25.74 -17.17
CA ILE A 192 -38.22 -27.13 -16.95
C ILE A 192 -39.51 -27.94 -16.71
N PRO A 193 -40.09 -28.58 -17.75
CA PRO A 193 -41.42 -29.18 -17.69
C PRO A 193 -41.55 -30.26 -16.61
N ASN A 194 -40.54 -31.12 -16.49
CA ASN A 194 -40.56 -32.26 -15.56
C ASN A 194 -40.63 -31.83 -14.09
N LEU A 195 -40.19 -30.62 -13.79
CA LEU A 195 -40.17 -30.05 -12.43
C LEU A 195 -41.27 -28.99 -12.24
N GLY A 196 -42.01 -28.62 -13.30
CA GLY A 196 -42.92 -27.47 -13.27
C GLY A 196 -42.23 -26.16 -12.88
N LEU A 197 -40.92 -26.05 -13.14
CA LEU A 197 -40.09 -24.95 -12.66
C LEU A 197 -39.89 -23.91 -13.77
N GLU A 198 -40.22 -22.66 -13.46
CA GLU A 198 -39.94 -21.49 -14.30
C GLU A 198 -38.88 -20.64 -13.59
N LEU A 199 -37.74 -20.41 -14.27
CA LEU A 199 -36.67 -19.52 -13.81
C LEU A 199 -36.58 -18.32 -14.76
N ARG A 200 -36.23 -17.17 -14.21
CA ARG A 200 -36.05 -15.92 -14.96
C ARG A 200 -34.61 -15.45 -14.84
N CYS A 201 -34.04 -14.99 -15.94
CA CYS A 201 -32.72 -14.39 -15.95
C CYS A 201 -32.86 -12.95 -15.45
N GLU A 202 -32.32 -12.66 -14.27
CA GLU A 202 -32.38 -11.36 -13.60
C GLU A 202 -31.01 -10.70 -13.61
N ASP A 203 -30.96 -9.38 -13.69
CA ASP A 203 -29.72 -8.62 -13.55
C ASP A 203 -29.24 -8.74 -12.10
N GLY A 204 -28.04 -9.28 -11.88
CA GLY A 204 -27.46 -9.44 -10.53
C GLY A 204 -26.78 -8.17 -10.03
N ASP A 205 -26.63 -8.07 -8.70
CA ASP A 205 -25.93 -6.97 -8.01
C ASP A 205 -24.41 -7.05 -8.22
N GLY A 206 -23.95 -6.72 -9.44
CA GLY A 206 -22.53 -6.56 -9.77
C GLY A 206 -21.79 -7.80 -10.29
N THR A 207 -22.34 -9.01 -10.12
CA THR A 207 -21.74 -10.26 -10.62
C THR A 207 -22.26 -10.70 -12.00
N GLY A 208 -23.10 -9.87 -12.64
CA GLY A 208 -23.76 -10.18 -13.91
C GLY A 208 -25.09 -10.95 -13.75
N PRO A 209 -25.79 -11.25 -14.86
CA PRO A 209 -27.13 -11.86 -14.82
C PRO A 209 -27.12 -13.29 -14.27
N ARG A 210 -28.11 -13.61 -13.43
CA ARG A 210 -28.27 -14.93 -12.80
C ARG A 210 -29.70 -15.44 -12.91
N TRP A 211 -29.88 -16.75 -12.79
CA TRP A 211 -31.22 -17.32 -12.69
C TRP A 211 -31.85 -16.99 -11.34
N GLY A 212 -33.13 -16.62 -11.37
CA GLY A 212 -33.94 -16.31 -10.21
C GLY A 212 -35.36 -16.85 -10.38
N ARG A 213 -36.14 -16.80 -9.31
CA ARG A 213 -37.57 -17.08 -9.31
C ARG A 213 -38.26 -16.35 -8.16
N ASN A 214 -39.54 -16.07 -8.32
CA ASN A 214 -40.33 -15.33 -7.34
C ASN A 214 -40.55 -16.11 -6.02
N THR A 215 -40.50 -17.45 -6.06
CA THR A 215 -40.66 -18.27 -4.85
C THR A 215 -39.33 -18.33 -4.08
N PRO A 216 -39.33 -17.97 -2.79
CA PRO A 216 -38.12 -18.02 -1.98
C PRO A 216 -37.63 -19.46 -1.79
N GLY A 217 -36.35 -19.60 -1.46
CA GLY A 217 -35.65 -20.86 -1.25
C GLY A 217 -35.05 -21.44 -2.52
N ALA A 218 -34.20 -22.45 -2.32
CA ALA A 218 -33.50 -23.15 -3.38
C ALA A 218 -34.44 -23.97 -4.27
N TRP A 219 -34.03 -24.19 -5.52
CA TRP A 219 -34.56 -25.26 -6.37
C TRP A 219 -33.63 -26.49 -6.30
N PRO A 220 -33.94 -27.63 -6.96
CA PRO A 220 -33.12 -28.83 -6.84
C PRO A 220 -31.63 -28.56 -7.08
N CYS A 221 -30.77 -29.01 -6.17
CA CYS A 221 -29.34 -28.67 -6.18
C CYS A 221 -28.62 -29.13 -7.45
N GLU A 222 -29.11 -30.20 -8.09
CA GLU A 222 -28.62 -30.70 -9.38
C GLU A 222 -28.75 -29.68 -10.51
N LEU A 223 -29.70 -28.75 -10.41
CA LEU A 223 -29.96 -27.72 -11.41
C LEU A 223 -29.28 -26.43 -10.97
N ALA A 224 -28.15 -26.09 -11.58
CA ALA A 224 -27.42 -24.84 -11.31
C ALA A 224 -27.20 -24.55 -9.81
N GLY A 225 -26.84 -25.57 -9.02
CA GLY A 225 -26.55 -25.42 -7.60
C GLY A 225 -27.74 -24.92 -6.78
N GLY A 226 -28.97 -25.24 -7.18
CA GLY A 226 -30.20 -24.79 -6.51
C GLY A 226 -30.43 -23.28 -6.53
N GLY A 227 -29.64 -22.54 -7.31
CA GLY A 227 -29.67 -21.08 -7.34
C GLY A 227 -28.96 -20.41 -6.16
N CYS A 228 -28.25 -21.18 -5.33
CA CYS A 228 -27.56 -20.66 -4.16
C CYS A 228 -26.33 -19.85 -4.58
N ALA A 229 -26.14 -18.68 -3.96
CA ALA A 229 -24.88 -17.94 -4.07
C ALA A 229 -23.73 -18.69 -3.36
N GLY A 230 -24.06 -19.39 -2.26
CA GLY A 230 -23.16 -20.29 -1.54
C GLY A 230 -23.34 -21.76 -1.95
N MET A 231 -23.33 -22.64 -0.96
CA MET A 231 -23.50 -24.09 -1.19
C MET A 231 -24.98 -24.48 -1.18
N CYS A 232 -25.36 -25.45 -2.00
CA CYS A 232 -26.67 -26.09 -1.97
C CYS A 232 -26.56 -27.48 -1.35
N SER A 233 -27.45 -27.79 -0.43
CA SER A 233 -27.53 -29.10 0.24
C SER A 233 -28.98 -29.57 0.28
N GLU A 234 -29.18 -30.89 0.36
CA GLU A 234 -30.52 -31.46 0.55
C GLU A 234 -30.75 -31.80 2.02
N GLU A 235 -31.67 -31.09 2.67
CA GLU A 235 -32.05 -31.32 4.05
C GLU A 235 -33.45 -31.95 4.08
N ARG A 236 -33.55 -33.22 4.50
CA ARG A 236 -34.82 -33.99 4.53
C ARG A 236 -35.52 -34.06 3.16
N GLY A 237 -34.75 -34.09 2.07
CA GLY A 237 -35.26 -34.14 0.70
C GLY A 237 -35.73 -32.80 0.13
N LEU A 238 -35.46 -31.69 0.83
CA LEU A 238 -35.71 -30.33 0.34
C LEU A 238 -34.36 -29.63 0.10
N PRO A 239 -34.17 -28.95 -1.05
CA PRO A 239 -32.96 -28.20 -1.31
C PRO A 239 -32.89 -26.95 -0.44
N ARG A 240 -31.73 -26.67 0.13
CA ARG A 240 -31.45 -25.53 1.02
C ARG A 240 -30.07 -24.94 0.73
N CYS A 241 -30.02 -23.61 0.70
CA CYS A 241 -28.78 -22.86 0.56
C CYS A 241 -28.12 -22.58 1.92
N SER A 242 -26.78 -22.60 1.94
CA SER A 242 -25.95 -22.19 3.06
C SER A 242 -24.86 -21.24 2.60
N CYS A 243 -24.58 -20.21 3.39
CA CYS A 243 -23.61 -19.17 3.07
C CYS A 243 -22.20 -19.47 3.64
N PRO A 244 -21.14 -18.94 3.00
CA PRO A 244 -19.78 -19.02 3.54
C PRO A 244 -19.65 -18.23 4.86
N GLU A 245 -18.55 -18.45 5.58
CA GLU A 245 -18.28 -17.77 6.85
C GLU A 245 -18.38 -16.23 6.72
N GLY A 246 -19.06 -15.60 7.68
CA GLY A 246 -19.25 -14.14 7.68
C GLY A 246 -20.33 -13.63 6.72
N ALA A 247 -21.14 -14.52 6.12
CA ALA A 247 -22.31 -14.15 5.33
C ALA A 247 -23.58 -14.82 5.84
N VAL A 248 -24.70 -14.10 5.74
CA VAL A 248 -26.03 -14.57 6.12
C VAL A 248 -26.90 -14.76 4.88
N LEU A 249 -27.84 -15.70 4.95
CA LEU A 249 -28.76 -15.98 3.87
C LEU A 249 -29.77 -14.85 3.73
N GLY A 250 -29.91 -14.34 2.51
CA GLY A 250 -30.86 -13.30 2.17
C GLY A 250 -32.32 -13.74 2.31
N PRO A 251 -33.27 -12.79 2.23
CA PRO A 251 -34.70 -13.08 2.36
C PRO A 251 -35.25 -13.96 1.24
N ASP A 252 -34.57 -14.01 0.09
CA ASP A 252 -34.92 -14.89 -1.03
C ASP A 252 -34.51 -16.35 -0.77
N GLY A 253 -33.78 -16.62 0.30
CA GLY A 253 -33.30 -17.94 0.69
C GLY A 253 -32.23 -18.51 -0.24
N ARG A 254 -31.55 -17.67 -1.03
CA ARG A 254 -30.52 -18.08 -2.01
C ARG A 254 -29.30 -17.19 -2.04
N GLU A 255 -29.50 -15.88 -1.93
CA GLU A 255 -28.43 -14.91 -1.92
C GLU A 255 -27.67 -14.92 -0.59
N CYS A 256 -26.37 -14.64 -0.62
CA CYS A 256 -25.56 -14.48 0.57
C CYS A 256 -25.14 -13.02 0.65
N ARG A 257 -25.43 -12.38 1.78
CA ARG A 257 -25.01 -11.01 2.06
C ARG A 257 -24.20 -11.00 3.34
N SER A 258 -23.12 -10.25 3.40
CA SER A 258 -22.43 -10.04 4.68
C SER A 258 -23.07 -8.86 5.41
N PRO A 259 -23.53 -9.01 6.66
CA PRO A 259 -23.93 -7.88 7.48
C PRO A 259 -22.79 -6.88 7.71
N CYS A 260 -21.53 -7.32 7.56
CA CYS A 260 -20.35 -6.47 7.62
C CYS A 260 -20.08 -5.68 6.34
N GLU A 261 -20.75 -6.00 5.23
CA GLU A 261 -20.62 -5.25 3.99
C GLU A 261 -21.29 -3.88 4.14
N GLY A 262 -20.46 -2.82 4.15
CA GLY A 262 -20.90 -1.46 4.43
C GLY A 262 -21.02 -1.12 5.94
N ALA A 263 -20.61 -2.01 6.84
CA ALA A 263 -20.54 -1.71 8.26
C ALA A 263 -19.46 -0.63 8.52
N GLN A 264 -19.78 0.33 9.38
CA GLN A 264 -18.91 1.48 9.68
C GLN A 264 -17.95 1.23 10.85
N CYS A 265 -17.73 -0.04 11.23
CA CYS A 265 -16.87 -0.39 12.38
C CYS A 265 -15.47 0.20 12.24
N GLN A 266 -14.95 0.81 13.31
CA GLN A 266 -13.62 1.42 13.28
C GLN A 266 -12.49 0.39 13.14
N HIS A 267 -12.61 -0.78 13.78
CA HIS A 267 -11.58 -1.82 13.76
C HIS A 267 -12.09 -3.11 13.11
N HIS A 268 -12.86 -3.93 13.83
CA HIS A 268 -13.31 -5.23 13.35
C HIS A 268 -14.83 -5.29 13.30
N CYS A 269 -15.37 -5.97 12.30
CA CYS A 269 -16.79 -6.31 12.21
C CYS A 269 -16.93 -7.83 12.32
N VAL A 270 -17.84 -8.27 13.19
CA VAL A 270 -18.15 -9.68 13.38
C VAL A 270 -19.64 -9.88 13.17
N VAL A 271 -20.00 -10.89 12.38
CA VAL A 271 -21.40 -11.25 12.16
C VAL A 271 -21.96 -11.87 13.43
N ALA A 272 -23.11 -11.36 13.88
CA ALA A 272 -23.83 -11.84 15.04
C ALA A 272 -25.27 -12.11 14.63
N ASP A 273 -25.61 -13.39 14.49
CA ASP A 273 -26.87 -13.87 13.93
C ASP A 273 -27.16 -13.23 12.56
N ASP A 274 -28.29 -12.52 12.42
CA ASP A 274 -28.69 -11.79 11.20
C ASP A 274 -28.14 -10.35 11.14
N SER A 275 -27.27 -9.97 12.09
CA SER A 275 -26.73 -8.62 12.25
C SER A 275 -25.20 -8.62 12.31
N PHE A 276 -24.61 -7.48 12.66
CA PHE A 276 -23.20 -7.38 12.96
C PHE A 276 -22.98 -6.66 14.28
N VAL A 277 -21.85 -6.96 14.92
CA VAL A 277 -21.33 -6.24 16.07
C VAL A 277 -19.92 -5.78 15.73
N CYS A 278 -19.60 -4.53 16.07
CA CYS A 278 -18.24 -4.04 15.96
C CYS A 278 -17.42 -4.50 17.16
N MET A 279 -16.19 -4.91 16.91
CA MET A 279 -15.22 -5.29 17.93
C MET A 279 -13.95 -4.46 17.77
N CYS A 280 -13.33 -4.13 18.90
CA CYS A 280 -12.11 -3.35 18.92
C CYS A 280 -10.88 -4.25 19.02
N ALA A 281 -9.77 -3.79 18.43
CA ALA A 281 -8.47 -4.42 18.64
C ALA A 281 -8.09 -4.41 20.13
N VAL A 282 -7.16 -5.27 20.52
CA VAL A 282 -6.61 -5.31 21.89
C VAL A 282 -6.06 -3.94 22.28
N GLY A 283 -6.27 -3.51 23.53
CA GLY A 283 -5.92 -2.17 24.02
C GLY A 283 -6.99 -1.10 23.75
N TYR A 284 -8.13 -1.48 23.16
CA TYR A 284 -9.25 -0.57 22.91
C TYR A 284 -10.55 -1.14 23.46
N ARG A 285 -11.47 -0.25 23.84
CA ARG A 285 -12.84 -0.58 24.22
C ARG A 285 -13.82 -0.02 23.20
N LEU A 286 -14.95 -0.72 23.03
CA LEU A 286 -16.02 -0.24 22.17
C LEU A 286 -16.70 0.97 22.84
N ALA A 287 -16.80 2.06 22.09
CA ALA A 287 -17.45 3.29 22.53
C ALA A 287 -18.98 3.10 22.64
N ALA A 288 -19.65 4.05 23.28
CA ALA A 288 -21.10 3.99 23.51
C ALA A 288 -21.94 4.01 22.22
N ASP A 289 -21.37 4.47 21.10
CA ASP A 289 -22.01 4.42 19.78
C ASP A 289 -22.03 3.01 19.16
N GLY A 290 -21.31 2.05 19.76
CA GLY A 290 -21.23 0.67 19.29
C GLY A 290 -20.40 0.47 18.02
N ILE A 291 -19.67 1.50 17.56
CA ILE A 291 -18.96 1.51 16.28
C ILE A 291 -17.50 1.96 16.44
N SER A 292 -17.28 3.01 17.24
CA SER A 292 -15.96 3.56 17.49
C SER A 292 -15.20 2.81 18.57
N CYS A 293 -13.88 2.86 18.50
CA CYS A 293 -12.97 2.23 19.43
C CYS A 293 -12.17 3.30 20.15
N GLU A 294 -12.41 3.39 21.46
CA GLU A 294 -11.68 4.26 22.37
C GLU A 294 -10.46 3.51 22.90
N ASP A 295 -9.33 4.21 22.90
CA ASP A 295 -8.10 3.73 23.51
C ASP A 295 -8.31 3.51 25.02
N ILE A 296 -7.84 2.38 25.54
CA ILE A 296 -7.85 2.12 26.97
C ILE A 296 -6.58 2.75 27.54
N ASP A 297 -6.74 3.72 28.45
CA ASP A 297 -5.59 4.30 29.15
C ASP A 297 -5.12 3.33 30.24
N ASP A 298 -4.18 2.45 29.88
CA ASP A 298 -3.60 1.47 30.79
C ASP A 298 -2.88 2.18 31.96
N CYS A 299 -2.36 3.39 31.76
CA CYS A 299 -1.67 4.16 32.80
C CYS A 299 -2.61 4.74 33.86
N ALA A 300 -3.91 4.82 33.58
CA ALA A 300 -4.93 5.25 34.53
C ALA A 300 -5.42 4.12 35.45
N SER A 301 -4.91 2.89 35.28
CA SER A 301 -5.21 1.77 36.16
C SER A 301 -4.55 1.92 37.53
N GLU A 302 -5.15 1.34 38.57
CA GLU A 302 -4.65 1.42 39.95
C GLU A 302 -4.57 0.01 40.58
N PRO A 303 -3.35 -0.49 40.91
CA PRO A 303 -2.05 0.15 40.66
C PRO A 303 -1.68 0.14 39.16
N GLY A 304 -0.98 1.19 38.72
CA GLY A 304 -0.55 1.35 37.32
C GLY A 304 0.43 0.25 36.85
N PRO A 305 0.59 0.05 35.54
CA PRO A 305 1.28 -1.11 34.99
C PRO A 305 2.82 -1.00 34.99
N CYS A 306 3.36 0.20 35.24
CA CYS A 306 4.79 0.48 35.22
C CYS A 306 5.34 0.75 36.62
N GLU A 307 6.59 0.37 36.86
CA GLU A 307 7.29 0.61 38.13
C GLU A 307 7.51 2.11 38.41
N GLN A 308 7.86 2.88 37.37
CA GLN A 308 8.23 4.30 37.50
C GLN A 308 7.28 5.19 36.69
N LYS A 309 7.58 5.42 35.41
CA LYS A 309 6.79 6.31 34.57
C LYS A 309 6.04 5.50 33.52
N CYS A 310 4.72 5.64 33.48
CA CYS A 310 3.87 5.08 32.43
C CYS A 310 3.54 6.17 31.39
N VAL A 311 3.59 5.82 30.12
CA VAL A 311 3.17 6.68 29.00
C VAL A 311 2.13 5.91 28.20
N ASN A 312 0.89 6.40 28.20
CA ASN A 312 -0.18 5.79 27.42
C ASN A 312 0.07 5.99 25.92
N THR A 313 -0.18 4.97 25.13
CA THR A 313 0.00 4.95 23.68
C THR A 313 -1.23 4.35 23.00
N LYS A 314 -1.40 4.55 21.70
CA LYS A 314 -2.55 3.99 21.00
C LYS A 314 -2.49 2.47 20.94
N GLY A 315 -3.37 1.79 21.68
CA GLY A 315 -3.51 0.34 21.79
C GLY A 315 -2.64 -0.31 22.86
N GLY A 316 -2.05 0.47 23.77
CA GLY A 316 -1.23 -0.05 24.87
C GLY A 316 -0.43 1.04 25.58
N PHE A 317 0.66 0.69 26.23
CA PHE A 317 1.47 1.65 26.98
C PHE A 317 2.97 1.39 26.87
N GLU A 318 3.77 2.40 27.19
CA GLU A 318 5.22 2.32 27.27
C GLU A 318 5.69 2.70 28.68
N CYS A 319 6.49 1.83 29.30
CA CYS A 319 7.15 2.14 30.57
C CYS A 319 8.49 2.82 30.32
N GLN A 320 8.73 3.91 31.06
CA GLN A 320 9.97 4.66 31.04
C GLN A 320 10.57 4.71 32.44
N CYS A 321 11.89 4.73 32.50
CA CYS A 321 12.62 4.95 33.74
C CYS A 321 12.91 6.44 33.94
N HIS A 322 13.05 6.85 35.20
CA HIS A 322 13.55 8.16 35.56
C HIS A 322 15.02 8.34 35.13
N SER A 323 15.49 9.59 35.12
CA SER A 323 16.89 9.90 34.86
C SER A 323 17.79 9.18 35.87
N GLY A 324 18.93 8.65 35.39
CA GLY A 324 19.83 7.80 36.19
C GLY A 324 19.37 6.35 36.33
N TYR A 325 18.38 5.89 35.55
CA TYR A 325 17.92 4.50 35.50
C TYR A 325 17.83 4.02 34.05
N ARG A 326 18.00 2.71 33.84
CA ARG A 326 17.79 2.04 32.56
C ARG A 326 16.84 0.87 32.71
N MET A 327 16.08 0.60 31.65
CA MET A 327 15.19 -0.56 31.60
C MET A 327 16.01 -1.84 31.33
N VAL A 328 15.93 -2.80 32.24
CA VAL A 328 16.56 -4.12 32.14
C VAL A 328 15.51 -5.16 32.55
N ASP A 329 15.18 -6.07 31.63
CA ASP A 329 14.18 -7.14 31.84
C ASP A 329 12.81 -6.64 32.34
N GLY A 330 12.37 -5.47 31.87
CA GLY A 330 11.09 -4.85 32.25
C GLY A 330 11.10 -4.07 33.57
N HIS A 331 12.26 -3.95 34.23
CA HIS A 331 12.44 -3.22 35.48
C HIS A 331 13.40 -2.04 35.34
N CYS A 332 13.20 -1.01 36.14
CA CYS A 332 14.07 0.16 36.14
C CYS A 332 15.24 -0.03 37.09
N GLN A 333 16.41 -0.31 36.54
CA GLN A 333 17.65 -0.45 37.31
C GLN A 333 18.44 0.85 37.29
N ARG A 334 18.94 1.27 38.46
CA ARG A 334 19.78 2.46 38.58
C ARG A 334 21.04 2.28 37.72
N LEU A 335 21.38 3.29 36.93
CA LEU A 335 22.64 3.33 36.20
C LEU A 335 23.82 3.47 37.17
N PRO A 336 24.91 2.73 36.95
CA PRO A 336 26.15 2.92 37.69
C PRO A 336 26.63 4.37 37.58
N LEU A 337 27.18 4.95 38.65
CA LEU A 337 27.67 6.33 38.69
C LEU A 337 28.80 6.54 37.67
N CYS A 338 29.60 5.51 37.42
CA CYS A 338 30.67 5.57 36.42
C CYS A 338 30.18 5.59 34.96
N TRP A 339 28.89 5.40 34.70
CA TRP A 339 28.35 5.42 33.34
C TRP A 339 28.37 6.82 32.70
N GLU A 340 28.11 7.86 33.51
CA GLU A 340 28.11 9.26 33.08
C GLU A 340 29.29 10.05 33.66
N ALA A 341 30.23 9.37 34.32
CA ALA A 341 31.40 10.00 34.92
C ALA A 341 32.35 10.53 33.83
N PRO A 342 32.74 11.82 33.85
CA PRO A 342 33.61 12.43 32.87
C PRO A 342 35.11 12.06 33.05
N CYS A 343 35.45 10.81 33.38
CA CYS A 343 36.84 10.40 33.55
C CYS A 343 37.53 10.15 32.20
N GLN A 344 38.73 10.69 31.98
CA GLN A 344 39.49 10.49 30.73
C GLN A 344 39.85 9.01 30.50
N GLN A 345 40.16 8.26 31.56
CA GLN A 345 40.66 6.88 31.44
C GLN A 345 39.85 5.88 32.29
N ARG A 346 40.00 5.90 33.62
CA ARG A 346 39.35 4.93 34.51
C ARG A 346 38.41 5.63 35.49
N CYS A 347 37.30 4.98 35.80
CA CYS A 347 36.37 5.39 36.85
C CYS A 347 36.18 4.26 37.86
N GLU A 348 36.16 4.61 39.15
CA GLU A 348 35.89 3.69 40.26
C GLU A 348 34.70 4.20 41.06
N GLU A 349 33.72 3.32 41.31
CA GLU A 349 32.51 3.66 42.06
C GLU A 349 32.78 3.67 43.56
N LEU A 350 32.29 4.70 44.24
CA LEU A 350 32.37 4.86 45.69
C LEU A 350 30.95 5.00 46.26
N PRO A 351 30.74 4.68 47.55
CA PRO A 351 29.43 4.86 48.20
C PRO A 351 28.86 6.28 48.06
N ASP A 352 29.74 7.29 48.05
CA ASP A 352 29.40 8.71 47.98
C ASP A 352 29.72 9.37 46.62
N GLY A 353 29.91 8.59 45.54
CA GLY A 353 30.17 9.13 44.21
C GLY A 353 31.06 8.26 43.34
N TYR A 354 32.00 8.88 42.64
CA TYR A 354 33.00 8.19 41.83
C TYR A 354 34.36 8.88 41.98
N ARG A 355 35.43 8.16 41.68
CA ARG A 355 36.78 8.73 41.52
C ARG A 355 37.37 8.33 40.18
N CYS A 356 38.08 9.26 39.54
CA CYS A 356 38.82 8.94 38.33
C CYS A 356 40.21 8.41 38.66
N GLY A 357 40.71 7.51 37.83
CA GLY A 357 42.05 6.96 37.92
C GLY A 357 42.70 6.90 36.53
N CYS A 358 44.02 6.77 36.53
CA CYS A 358 44.81 6.72 35.31
C CYS A 358 45.47 5.35 35.12
N HIS A 359 45.82 5.04 33.88
CA HIS A 359 46.64 3.88 33.54
C HIS A 359 48.11 4.10 33.97
N PRO A 360 48.92 3.03 34.08
CA PRO A 360 50.35 3.17 34.39
C PRO A 360 51.07 4.12 33.43
N GLY A 361 52.00 4.93 33.93
CA GLY A 361 52.68 6.00 33.18
C GLY A 361 51.94 7.36 33.21
N TYR A 362 50.75 7.41 33.82
CA TYR A 362 49.96 8.61 33.98
C TYR A 362 49.59 8.86 35.44
N ALA A 363 49.50 10.14 35.82
CA ALA A 363 48.95 10.60 37.08
C ALA A 363 47.75 11.51 36.83
N VAL A 364 46.84 11.56 37.82
CA VAL A 364 45.69 12.48 37.78
C VAL A 364 46.21 13.91 37.77
N ASP A 365 45.64 14.74 36.91
CA ASP A 365 46.00 16.15 36.79
C ASP A 365 45.66 16.91 38.10
N PRO A 366 46.62 17.65 38.69
CA PRO A 366 46.41 18.37 39.94
C PRO A 366 45.33 19.46 39.87
N LEU A 367 45.04 19.99 38.67
CA LEU A 367 44.07 21.07 38.45
C LEU A 367 42.70 20.54 38.02
N ASP A 368 42.65 19.35 37.42
CA ASP A 368 41.43 18.71 36.97
C ASP A 368 41.46 17.19 37.25
N ALA A 369 40.75 16.75 38.29
CA ALA A 369 40.74 15.35 38.71
C ALA A 369 40.15 14.38 37.67
N THR A 370 39.62 14.87 36.55
CA THR A 370 39.11 14.05 35.45
C THR A 370 40.14 13.71 34.38
N LEU A 371 41.26 14.45 34.35
CA LEU A 371 42.31 14.34 33.34
C LEU A 371 43.53 13.56 33.86
N CYS A 372 44.25 12.95 32.93
CA CYS A 372 45.45 12.16 33.16
C CYS A 372 46.62 12.73 32.35
N ARG A 373 47.72 13.05 33.03
CA ARG A 373 48.96 13.56 32.41
C ARG A 373 50.08 12.54 32.53
N LEU A 374 50.99 12.53 31.55
CA LEU A 374 52.21 11.71 31.60
C LEU A 374 52.99 12.06 32.87
N HIS A 375 53.39 11.04 33.61
CA HIS A 375 54.13 11.24 34.85
C HIS A 375 55.15 10.13 35.05
N CYS A 376 56.33 10.54 35.50
CA CYS A 376 57.46 9.67 35.77
C CYS A 376 58.03 10.03 37.14
N ASN A 377 58.25 9.02 37.98
CA ASN A 377 58.73 9.17 39.35
C ASN A 377 60.16 8.62 39.53
N THR A 378 60.78 8.20 38.42
CA THR A 378 62.12 7.60 38.36
C THR A 378 62.89 8.26 37.24
N THR A 379 64.22 8.13 37.23
CA THR A 379 65.08 8.72 36.19
C THR A 379 64.87 8.08 34.81
N GLU A 380 64.18 6.94 34.76
CA GLU A 380 63.84 6.23 33.52
C GLU A 380 62.38 5.73 33.60
N CYS A 381 61.65 5.85 32.50
CA CYS A 381 60.30 5.30 32.36
C CYS A 381 59.93 5.02 30.90
N PRO A 382 58.98 4.10 30.65
CA PRO A 382 58.51 3.83 29.29
C PRO A 382 57.87 5.06 28.65
N ALA A 383 58.20 5.31 27.38
CA ALA A 383 57.54 6.34 26.58
C ALA A 383 56.12 5.91 26.19
N VAL A 384 55.23 6.89 25.99
CA VAL A 384 53.91 6.60 25.44
C VAL A 384 53.93 6.86 23.94
N CYS A 385 53.73 5.80 23.18
CA CYS A 385 53.78 5.83 21.72
C CYS A 385 52.39 5.69 21.09
N ASP A 386 52.10 6.54 20.11
CA ASP A 386 50.92 6.42 19.27
C ASP A 386 51.08 5.27 18.26
N ALA A 387 49.97 4.79 17.69
CA ALA A 387 49.96 3.74 16.65
C ALA A 387 50.76 4.11 15.38
N GLY A 388 51.13 5.39 15.20
CA GLY A 388 52.00 5.89 14.14
C GLY A 388 53.50 5.81 14.44
N GLY A 389 53.90 5.28 15.60
CA GLY A 389 55.30 5.16 16.03
C GLY A 389 55.92 6.45 16.59
N ALA A 390 55.13 7.49 16.81
CA ALA A 390 55.59 8.70 17.49
C ALA A 390 55.43 8.53 19.00
N CYS A 391 56.53 8.69 19.74
CA CYS A 391 56.57 8.53 21.19
C CYS A 391 56.76 9.87 21.89
N GLU A 392 56.06 10.05 23.01
CA GLU A 392 56.13 11.26 23.82
C GLU A 392 56.59 10.93 25.25
N CYS A 393 57.42 11.83 25.78
CA CYS A 393 57.95 11.78 27.13
C CYS A 393 57.36 12.92 27.97
N PRO A 394 57.24 12.73 29.30
CA PRO A 394 56.93 13.82 30.22
C PRO A 394 57.92 14.99 30.10
N ASP A 395 57.53 16.19 30.51
CA ASP A 395 58.45 17.34 30.58
C ASP A 395 59.64 17.03 31.51
N GLY A 396 60.84 17.53 31.16
CA GLY A 396 62.09 17.17 31.85
C GLY A 396 62.69 15.81 31.43
N PHE A 397 62.05 15.06 30.53
CA PHE A 397 62.57 13.81 29.99
C PHE A 397 62.83 13.89 28.48
N VAL A 398 63.87 13.21 28.03
CA VAL A 398 64.21 13.04 26.61
C VAL A 398 64.03 11.59 26.19
N LEU A 399 63.54 11.37 24.97
CA LEU A 399 63.38 10.04 24.41
C LEU A 399 64.77 9.47 24.06
N ASP A 400 65.18 8.41 24.76
CA ASP A 400 66.36 7.61 24.45
C ASP A 400 65.94 6.34 23.69
N GLY A 401 66.40 6.22 22.44
CA GLY A 401 65.90 5.21 21.52
C GLY A 401 64.44 5.43 21.12
N ASP A 402 63.70 4.33 20.89
CA ASP A 402 62.33 4.37 20.38
C ASP A 402 61.24 4.19 21.46
N GLU A 403 61.57 3.79 22.70
CA GLU A 403 60.55 3.40 23.69
C GLU A 403 60.85 3.81 25.15
N LEU A 404 61.97 4.49 25.41
CA LEU A 404 62.39 4.84 26.78
C LEU A 404 62.56 6.35 26.94
N CYS A 405 61.97 6.89 28.00
CA CYS A 405 62.19 8.27 28.43
C CYS A 405 63.25 8.28 29.52
N MET A 406 64.32 9.03 29.30
CA MET A 406 65.38 9.26 30.27
C MET A 406 65.30 10.70 30.79
N ASP A 407 65.50 10.84 32.09
CA ASP A 407 65.58 12.12 32.76
C ASP A 407 66.72 12.97 32.18
N LEU A 408 66.40 14.21 31.86
CA LEU A 408 67.39 15.14 31.33
C LEU A 408 68.16 15.74 32.51
N ASP A 409 69.44 15.40 32.68
CA ASP A 409 70.23 16.03 33.73
C ASP A 409 70.57 17.49 33.36
N GLU A 410 69.79 18.42 33.90
CA GLU A 410 69.98 19.84 33.62
C GLU A 410 71.22 20.43 34.34
N CYS A 411 71.76 19.74 35.34
CA CYS A 411 73.00 20.15 36.00
C CYS A 411 74.20 19.99 35.05
N ASP A 412 74.23 18.91 34.26
CA ASP A 412 75.30 18.66 33.28
C ASP A 412 75.26 19.64 32.11
N ASN A 413 74.09 20.16 31.77
CA ASN A 413 73.91 21.11 30.67
C ASN A 413 74.13 22.58 31.07
N GLY A 414 74.57 22.85 32.31
CA GLY A 414 74.96 24.18 32.78
C GLY A 414 73.80 25.13 33.05
N TYR A 415 72.60 24.61 33.36
CA TYR A 415 71.42 25.44 33.66
C TYR A 415 71.48 26.15 35.03
N CYS A 416 72.38 25.77 35.93
CA CYS A 416 72.65 26.46 37.19
C CYS A 416 74.02 27.16 37.17
N GLU A 417 74.09 28.36 37.75
CA GLU A 417 75.34 29.14 37.85
C GLU A 417 76.34 28.57 38.87
N PHE A 418 75.84 27.92 39.93
CA PHE A 418 76.67 27.38 41.02
C PHE A 418 76.35 25.91 41.33
N ASN A 419 75.77 25.59 42.50
CA ASN A 419 75.54 24.22 42.94
C ASN A 419 74.19 23.71 42.40
N CYS A 420 74.11 22.45 41.99
CA CYS A 420 72.93 21.87 41.34
C CYS A 420 72.68 20.44 41.81
N THR A 421 71.41 20.08 42.01
CA THR A 421 70.99 18.70 42.24
C THR A 421 69.92 18.30 41.25
N ASN A 422 70.17 17.25 40.48
CA ASN A 422 69.22 16.70 39.52
C ASN A 422 68.12 15.89 40.22
N THR A 423 66.90 15.94 39.71
CA THR A 423 65.73 15.19 40.20
C THR A 423 64.93 14.62 39.02
N PRO A 424 64.22 13.49 39.16
CA PRO A 424 63.41 12.98 38.05
C PRO A 424 62.38 14.01 37.54
N GLY A 425 62.54 14.47 36.31
CA GLY A 425 61.71 15.47 35.63
C GLY A 425 62.12 16.93 35.85
N GLY A 426 63.28 17.20 36.44
CA GLY A 426 63.81 18.55 36.57
C GLY A 426 64.96 18.69 37.58
N TYR A 427 65.32 19.91 37.96
CA TYR A 427 66.52 20.15 38.77
C TYR A 427 66.31 21.22 39.82
N GLN A 428 67.28 21.31 40.75
CA GLN A 428 67.29 22.31 41.80
C GLN A 428 68.66 23.00 41.90
N CYS A 429 68.68 24.30 41.63
CA CYS A 429 69.86 25.14 41.84
C CYS A 429 69.99 25.61 43.29
N HIS A 430 71.23 25.78 43.75
CA HIS A 430 71.57 26.20 45.10
C HIS A 430 72.61 27.33 45.03
N CYS A 431 72.35 28.43 45.72
CA CYS A 431 73.26 29.57 45.76
C CYS A 431 74.27 29.49 46.93
N PRO A 432 75.51 29.96 46.73
CA PRO A 432 76.49 30.09 47.79
C PRO A 432 76.09 31.20 48.80
N HIS A 433 76.72 31.19 49.98
CA HIS A 433 76.42 32.13 51.07
C HIS A 433 76.60 33.60 50.62
N GLY A 434 75.61 34.46 50.94
CA GLY A 434 75.59 35.87 50.53
C GLY A 434 74.84 36.15 49.22
N PHE A 435 74.21 35.13 48.63
CA PHE A 435 73.39 35.23 47.40
C PHE A 435 72.04 34.54 47.63
N HIS A 436 70.97 35.04 46.98
CA HIS A 436 69.68 34.35 46.96
C HIS A 436 69.32 33.92 45.52
N LEU A 437 68.59 32.80 45.41
CA LEU A 437 68.18 32.24 44.13
C LEU A 437 66.96 33.00 43.60
N ARG A 438 67.06 33.49 42.37
CA ARG A 438 65.92 34.02 41.62
C ARG A 438 65.87 33.35 40.27
N ASP A 439 64.80 32.59 40.02
CA ASP A 439 64.64 31.69 38.89
C ASP A 439 65.80 30.67 38.80
N VAL A 440 66.83 30.95 38.00
CA VAL A 440 68.00 30.07 37.80
C VAL A 440 69.34 30.79 38.07
N SER A 441 69.31 32.05 38.50
CA SER A 441 70.50 32.88 38.71
C SER A 441 70.64 33.32 40.16
N CYS A 442 71.88 33.39 40.64
CA CYS A 442 72.17 33.77 42.02
C CYS A 442 72.49 35.26 42.12
N ILE A 443 71.66 36.00 42.84
CA ILE A 443 71.80 37.46 42.96
C ILE A 443 72.46 37.79 44.30
N PRO A 444 73.52 38.61 44.31
CA PRO A 444 74.19 39.01 45.55
C PRO A 444 73.23 39.78 46.44
N ILE A 445 73.26 39.48 47.73
CA ILE A 445 72.57 40.25 48.74
C ILE A 445 73.38 41.54 48.91
N LEU A 446 72.92 42.64 48.30
CA LEU A 446 73.57 43.94 48.43
C LEU A 446 73.30 44.47 49.83
N ASP A 447 74.32 44.44 50.69
CA ASP A 447 74.33 45.18 51.95
C ASP A 447 74.37 46.68 51.64
N GLY A 448 73.18 47.26 51.50
CA GLY A 448 72.94 48.70 51.45
C GLY A 448 71.89 49.03 52.50
N ASP A 449 72.33 49.76 53.52
CA ASP A 449 71.58 50.25 54.68
C ASP A 449 70.12 50.61 54.35
N ASP A 450 69.18 49.81 54.82
CA ASP A 450 68.04 50.23 55.65
C ASP A 450 67.23 48.99 56.06
N GLU A 451 66.80 49.00 57.32
CA GLU A 451 66.11 47.89 57.97
C GLU A 451 64.76 47.59 57.32
N GLU A 452 64.48 46.29 57.10
CA GLU A 452 63.34 45.57 57.69
C GLU A 452 63.06 44.28 56.89
N ALA A 453 63.28 43.18 57.61
CA ALA A 453 62.78 41.82 57.39
C ALA A 453 61.67 41.66 56.34
N PHE A 454 62.03 41.18 55.15
CA PHE A 454 61.08 40.52 54.26
C PHE A 454 60.89 39.07 54.76
N SER A 455 59.78 38.86 55.48
CA SER A 455 59.25 37.53 55.77
C SER A 455 58.83 36.87 54.46
N GLY A 456 59.63 35.92 53.99
CA GLY A 456 59.25 35.02 52.90
C GLY A 456 59.11 33.62 53.46
N ASP A 457 57.87 33.21 53.70
CA ASP A 457 57.51 31.79 53.75
C ASP A 457 58.14 31.12 52.52
N PHE A 458 58.93 30.06 52.74
CA PHE A 458 59.47 29.26 51.65
C PHE A 458 58.29 28.63 50.89
N GLU A 459 57.90 29.23 49.77
CA GLU A 459 57.23 28.50 48.71
C GLU A 459 58.15 27.33 48.30
N PRO A 460 57.58 26.13 48.04
CA PRO A 460 58.39 24.99 47.66
C PRO A 460 59.19 25.35 46.41
N VAL A 461 60.47 25.06 46.46
CA VAL A 461 61.43 25.35 45.40
C VAL A 461 60.84 24.90 44.06
N SER A 462 60.60 25.86 43.17
CA SER A 462 60.06 25.60 41.85
C SER A 462 61.07 24.78 41.06
N HIS A 463 60.78 23.50 40.85
CA HIS A 463 61.50 22.68 39.88
C HIS A 463 61.21 23.25 38.48
N THR A 464 62.21 23.85 37.86
CA THR A 464 62.12 24.33 36.47
C THR A 464 62.24 23.14 35.54
N ALA A 465 61.13 22.61 35.05
CA ALA A 465 61.16 21.63 33.97
C ALA A 465 61.46 22.34 32.64
N VAL A 466 62.43 21.82 31.87
CA VAL A 466 62.67 22.31 30.51
C VAL A 466 61.69 21.62 29.55
N PRO A 467 60.97 22.36 28.68
CA PRO A 467 60.08 21.74 27.70
C PRO A 467 60.84 20.78 26.79
N SER A 468 60.30 19.59 26.55
CA SER A 468 60.93 18.54 25.73
C SER A 468 61.02 18.86 24.22
N ARG A 469 60.53 20.04 23.78
CA ARG A 469 60.60 20.52 22.38
C ARG A 469 60.95 22.03 22.29
N PRO A 470 61.93 22.46 21.44
CA PRO A 470 62.15 23.89 21.17
C PRO A 470 61.02 24.48 20.29
N PRO A 471 60.71 25.80 20.39
CA PRO A 471 59.61 26.39 19.63
C PRO A 471 59.92 26.42 18.12
N PRO A 472 58.93 26.15 17.24
CA PRO A 472 59.17 26.17 15.80
C PRO A 472 59.45 27.60 15.33
N LYS A 473 60.46 27.77 14.45
CA LYS A 473 60.68 29.03 13.75
C LYS A 473 59.48 29.33 12.85
N ALA A 474 59.04 30.59 12.87
CA ALA A 474 57.98 31.08 12.00
C ALA A 474 58.38 30.94 10.52
N GLU A 475 57.83 29.93 9.86
CA GLU A 475 58.04 29.69 8.44
C GLU A 475 56.93 30.34 7.62
N GLN A 476 57.34 31.07 6.57
CA GLN A 476 56.45 31.71 5.62
C GLN A 476 55.60 30.67 4.89
N LEU A 477 54.35 31.05 4.62
CA LEU A 477 53.31 30.23 4.02
C LEU A 477 53.78 29.57 2.70
N HIS A 478 53.97 28.26 2.72
CA HIS A 478 54.37 27.48 1.55
C HIS A 478 53.21 27.37 0.52
N PRO A 479 53.49 27.40 -0.80
CA PRO A 479 52.47 27.31 -1.87
C PRO A 479 51.54 26.09 -1.80
N GLY A 480 51.92 25.03 -1.09
CA GLY A 480 51.10 23.84 -0.88
C GLY A 480 49.85 24.08 -0.02
N VAL A 481 49.86 25.07 0.88
CA VAL A 481 48.71 25.41 1.72
C VAL A 481 47.58 26.02 0.88
N LEU A 482 47.92 26.82 -0.15
CA LEU A 482 46.94 27.38 -1.10
C LEU A 482 46.30 26.29 -1.97
N VAL A 483 47.07 25.27 -2.38
CA VAL A 483 46.53 24.11 -3.14
C VAL A 483 45.64 23.24 -2.23
N GLY A 484 46.01 23.08 -0.96
CA GLY A 484 45.20 22.37 0.03
C GLY A 484 43.86 23.06 0.32
N ILE A 485 43.85 24.39 0.45
CA ILE A 485 42.62 25.18 0.64
C ILE A 485 41.72 25.09 -0.61
N ALA A 486 42.31 25.16 -1.82
CA ALA A 486 41.55 24.99 -3.07
C ALA A 486 40.96 23.57 -3.22
N GLY A 487 41.73 22.54 -2.85
CA GLY A 487 41.26 21.14 -2.86
C GLY A 487 40.17 20.86 -1.82
N GLY A 488 40.32 21.41 -0.61
CA GLY A 488 39.33 21.31 0.47
C GLY A 488 38.02 22.02 0.12
N ALA A 489 38.09 23.18 -0.52
CA ALA A 489 36.92 23.89 -1.02
C ALA A 489 36.18 23.08 -2.11
N LEU A 490 36.91 22.42 -3.00
CA LEU A 490 36.33 21.59 -4.06
C LEU A 490 35.64 20.33 -3.49
N LEU A 491 36.27 19.67 -2.51
CA LEU A 491 35.70 18.50 -1.82
C LEU A 491 34.44 18.87 -1.02
N SER A 492 34.45 20.02 -0.36
CA SER A 492 33.28 20.53 0.37
C SER A 492 32.11 20.83 -0.57
N LEU A 493 32.39 21.37 -1.76
CA LEU A 493 31.38 21.62 -2.79
C LEU A 493 30.77 20.31 -3.31
N LEU A 494 31.58 19.28 -3.52
CA LEU A 494 31.12 17.95 -3.95
C LEU A 494 30.27 17.26 -2.87
N ALA A 495 30.65 17.39 -1.59
CA ALA A 495 29.85 16.86 -0.48
C ALA A 495 28.49 17.54 -0.36
N LEU A 496 28.42 18.87 -0.56
CA LEU A 496 27.16 19.61 -0.58
C LEU A 496 26.26 19.24 -1.76
N LEU A 497 26.84 18.99 -2.94
CA LEU A 497 26.10 18.49 -4.10
C LEU A 497 25.57 17.06 -3.89
N ALA A 498 26.36 16.19 -3.26
CA ALA A 498 25.93 14.84 -2.89
C ALA A 498 24.80 14.87 -1.85
N LEU A 499 24.89 15.73 -0.84
CA LEU A 499 23.85 15.93 0.16
C LEU A 499 22.56 16.49 -0.47
N GLY A 500 22.68 17.46 -1.39
CA GLY A 500 21.57 18.00 -2.16
C GLY A 500 20.88 16.92 -3.02
N PHE A 501 21.65 16.06 -3.68
CA PHE A 501 21.12 14.93 -4.44
C PHE A 501 20.43 13.90 -3.53
N HIS A 502 20.97 13.65 -2.34
CA HIS A 502 20.38 12.73 -1.37
C HIS A 502 19.07 13.26 -0.79
N LEU A 503 18.97 14.56 -0.54
CA LEU A 503 17.75 15.23 -0.08
C LEU A 503 16.68 15.31 -1.19
N ALA A 504 17.08 15.56 -2.44
CA ALA A 504 16.19 15.48 -3.60
C ALA A 504 15.65 14.06 -3.82
N ARG A 505 16.49 13.04 -3.63
CA ARG A 505 16.09 11.62 -3.72
C ARG A 505 15.14 11.21 -2.59
N LYS A 506 15.24 11.84 -1.41
CA LYS A 506 14.31 11.63 -0.28
C LYS A 506 12.93 12.28 -0.50
N ARG A 507 12.83 13.35 -1.31
CA ARG A 507 11.56 14.01 -1.66
C ARG A 507 10.75 13.31 -2.76
N CYS A 508 11.36 12.40 -3.53
CA CYS A 508 10.69 11.68 -4.63
C CYS A 508 10.36 10.19 -4.35
N ARG A 509 10.52 9.70 -3.11
CA ARG A 509 10.05 8.36 -2.73
C ARG A 509 8.75 8.43 -1.94
N SER A 510 7.67 8.09 -2.64
CA SER A 510 6.37 7.70 -2.09
C SER A 510 6.51 6.61 -1.03
N HIS A 511 5.69 6.75 0.01
CA HIS A 511 5.39 5.80 1.08
C HIS A 511 5.43 4.33 0.62
N GLY A 512 6.10 3.48 1.40
CA GLY A 512 6.08 2.04 1.21
C GLY A 512 6.51 1.27 2.45
N SER A 513 5.56 0.46 2.94
CA SER A 513 5.68 -0.65 3.91
C SER A 513 5.86 -0.30 5.40
N MET A 514 4.78 -0.47 6.16
CA MET A 514 4.81 -0.70 7.60
C MET A 514 5.21 -2.17 7.84
N ASP A 515 6.37 -2.39 8.44
CA ASP A 515 6.79 -3.71 8.89
C ASP A 515 6.14 -4.05 10.24
N TYR A 516 5.37 -5.13 10.22
CA TYR A 516 4.90 -5.84 11.41
C TYR A 516 6.11 -6.37 12.20
N LYS A 517 6.23 -6.01 13.48
CA LYS A 517 7.11 -6.69 14.44
C LYS A 517 6.28 -7.66 15.27
N TYR A 518 6.33 -8.93 14.86
CA TYR A 518 6.03 -10.07 15.73
C TYR A 518 7.31 -10.41 16.49
N SER A 519 7.25 -10.44 17.81
CA SER A 519 8.27 -11.05 18.65
C SER A 519 7.58 -11.82 19.77
N GLY A 520 7.34 -13.11 19.51
CA GLY A 520 7.19 -14.12 20.55
C GLY A 520 8.37 -15.10 20.43
N PRO A 521 8.86 -15.62 21.56
CA PRO A 521 8.32 -16.92 21.95
C PRO A 521 8.04 -16.99 23.44
N GLN A 522 6.77 -17.21 23.81
CA GLN A 522 6.42 -18.00 24.98
C GLN A 522 4.95 -18.42 24.88
N GLU A 523 4.76 -19.73 24.73
CA GLU A 523 3.51 -20.42 25.04
C GLU A 523 3.15 -20.16 26.50
N LYS A 524 1.94 -19.63 26.78
CA LYS A 524 1.18 -19.95 27.99
C LYS A 524 -0.32 -19.92 27.68
N GLU A 525 -0.87 -21.12 27.68
CA GLU A 525 -2.18 -21.53 28.20
C GLU A 525 -3.34 -20.52 28.15
N MET A 526 -4.33 -20.86 27.32
CA MET A 526 -5.69 -20.31 27.40
C MET A 526 -6.36 -20.77 28.71
N GLY A 527 -6.45 -19.88 29.69
CA GLY A 527 -7.33 -20.05 30.83
C GLY A 527 -8.73 -19.53 30.50
N LEU A 528 -9.67 -20.43 30.24
CA LEU A 528 -11.11 -20.12 30.23
C LEU A 528 -11.54 -19.80 31.68
N GLN A 529 -12.01 -18.59 31.93
CA GLN A 529 -12.71 -18.28 33.18
C GLN A 529 -14.20 -18.63 33.06
N PRO A 530 -14.79 -19.37 34.03
CA PRO A 530 -16.22 -19.58 34.11
C PRO A 530 -16.93 -18.32 34.64
N VAL A 531 -17.94 -17.88 33.90
CA VAL A 531 -18.87 -16.81 34.29
C VAL A 531 -19.72 -17.27 35.50
N PRO A 532 -19.80 -16.51 36.60
CA PRO A 532 -20.72 -16.83 37.68
C PRO A 532 -22.15 -16.53 37.24
N SER A 533 -23.02 -17.54 37.33
CA SER A 533 -24.46 -17.34 37.29
C SER A 533 -24.93 -16.75 38.63
N ALA A 534 -25.39 -15.50 38.63
CA ALA A 534 -26.23 -14.97 39.69
C ALA A 534 -27.17 -13.85 39.21
N GLN A 535 -28.46 -14.21 39.15
CA GLN A 535 -29.67 -13.39 39.35
C GLN A 535 -29.95 -12.31 38.28
N LYS A 536 -31.02 -12.38 37.48
CA LYS A 536 -32.40 -12.83 37.75
C LYS A 536 -33.14 -13.09 36.44
#